data_AF-A0A414ANI0-F1
#
_entry.id   AF-A0A414ANI0-F1
#
_cell.length_a   1.000
_cell.length_b   1.000
_cell.length_c   1.000
_cell.angle_alpha   90.00
_cell.angle_beta   90.00
_cell.angle_gamma   90.00
#
_symmetry.space_group_name_H-M   'P 1'
#
loop_
_entity.id
_entity.type
_entity.pdbx_description
1 polymer ?
#
loop_
_entity_poly.entity_id
_entity_poly.type
_entity_poly.pdbx_seq_one_letter_code
_entity_poly.pdbx_strand_id
1 'polypeptide(L)'
;MKPACWEACFLYPCPTVEHSNNCLLLLCVLFLKPSGHYTKIIKTPDYKNYKSVSLPFTAPNDGYICGGVYSLGTTACYIYINNTQVGWNHSGGGSNTASPFMYPLSKGDIVTAIGYDQFRAYFIYTK
;
A
#
# COMPACT_ATOMS: atom_id res chain seq x y z
N MET A 1 34.17 31.68 12.11
CA MET A 1 33.00 30.99 12.70
C MET A 1 31.80 31.90 12.49
N LYS A 2 30.74 31.42 11.82
CA LYS A 2 29.49 32.17 11.59
C LYS A 2 28.51 31.86 12.73
N PRO A 3 27.94 32.85 13.41
CA PRO A 3 26.67 32.66 14.12
C PRO A 3 25.53 32.68 13.10
N ALA A 4 24.63 31.71 13.24
CA ALA A 4 23.52 31.43 12.35
C ALA A 4 22.27 32.25 12.72
N CYS A 5 21.80 33.06 11.77
CA CYS A 5 20.39 33.25 11.36
C CYS A 5 19.26 33.57 12.37
N TRP A 6 19.46 33.71 13.68
CA TRP A 6 18.33 33.81 14.63
C TRP A 6 17.81 35.24 14.91
N GLU A 7 18.36 36.27 14.27
CA GLU A 7 18.04 37.69 14.51
C GLU A 7 17.19 38.30 13.37
N ALA A 8 16.05 37.68 13.02
CA ALA A 8 15.15 38.28 12.02
C ALA A 8 13.65 38.08 12.31
N CYS A 9 13.26 37.88 13.58
CA CYS A 9 11.85 37.68 13.94
C CYS A 9 11.25 38.77 14.83
N PHE A 10 11.94 39.88 15.08
CA PHE A 10 11.35 41.01 15.80
C PHE A 10 11.28 42.23 14.88
N LEU A 11 10.06 42.75 14.74
CA LEU A 11 9.67 44.03 14.11
C LEU A 11 9.15 43.95 12.66
N TYR A 12 7.95 43.40 12.49
CA TYR A 12 6.99 43.95 11.53
C TYR A 12 5.56 43.78 12.09
N PRO A 13 4.82 44.87 12.43
CA PRO A 13 3.38 44.79 12.58
C PRO A 13 2.80 44.80 11.17
N CYS A 14 2.47 43.63 10.63
CA CYS A 14 1.97 43.53 9.26
C CYS A 14 0.91 42.41 9.17
N PRO A 15 -0.29 42.68 8.60
CA PRO A 15 -1.37 41.68 8.45
C PRO A 15 -0.95 40.42 7.66
N THR A 16 0.22 40.46 7.01
CA THR A 16 0.88 39.35 6.33
C THR A 16 1.33 38.23 7.28
N VAL A 17 1.60 38.53 8.56
CA VAL A 17 2.00 37.53 9.57
C VAL A 17 0.80 36.69 10.01
N GLU A 18 -0.39 37.29 10.11
CA GLU A 18 -1.62 36.55 10.40
C GLU A 18 -2.03 35.67 9.22
N HIS A 19 -1.83 36.15 7.99
CA HIS A 19 -2.07 35.35 6.80
C HIS A 19 -1.11 34.15 6.73
N SER A 20 0.20 34.35 6.96
CA SER A 20 1.19 33.27 6.92
C SER A 20 1.00 32.25 8.04
N ASN A 21 0.63 32.69 9.25
CA ASN A 21 0.38 31.79 10.39
C ASN A 21 -0.89 30.97 10.18
N ASN A 22 -1.94 31.56 9.60
CA ASN A 22 -3.15 30.83 9.20
C ASN A 22 -2.85 29.82 8.08
N CYS A 23 -2.02 30.18 7.10
CA CYS A 23 -1.58 29.24 6.07
C CYS A 23 -0.75 28.10 6.67
N LEU A 24 0.16 28.38 7.61
CA LEU A 24 0.98 27.37 8.28
C LEU A 24 0.14 26.44 9.16
N LEU A 25 -0.83 26.98 9.90
CA LEU A 25 -1.82 26.22 10.66
C LEU A 25 -2.69 25.35 9.75
N LEU A 26 -3.13 25.88 8.60
CA LEU A 26 -3.90 25.13 7.61
C LEU A 26 -3.07 23.99 7.00
N LEU A 27 -1.79 24.24 6.67
CA LEU A 27 -0.83 23.20 6.26
C LEU A 27 -0.65 22.16 7.37
N CYS A 28 -0.50 22.56 8.63
CA CYS A 28 -0.45 21.63 9.76
C CYS A 28 -1.73 20.79 9.90
N VAL A 29 -2.92 21.38 9.72
CA VAL A 29 -4.19 20.63 9.78
C VAL A 29 -4.38 19.72 8.57
N LEU A 30 -3.90 20.10 7.38
CA LEU A 30 -4.01 19.29 6.16
C LEU A 30 -2.98 18.16 6.08
N PHE A 31 -1.75 18.38 6.56
CA PHE A 31 -0.64 17.44 6.44
C PHE A 31 -0.28 16.71 7.74
N LEU A 32 -0.56 17.30 8.92
CA LEU A 32 -0.27 16.69 10.23
C LEU A 32 -1.50 16.11 10.92
N LYS A 33 -2.74 16.41 10.49
CA LYS A 33 -3.79 15.42 10.74
C LYS A 33 -3.43 14.20 9.90
N PRO A 34 -3.33 13.00 10.47
CA PRO A 34 -3.36 11.81 9.66
C PRO A 34 -4.73 11.84 8.96
N SER A 35 -4.75 12.25 7.69
CA SER A 35 -5.83 11.88 6.81
C SER A 35 -5.88 10.36 6.94
N GLY A 36 -7.00 9.82 7.40
CA GLY A 36 -7.13 8.39 7.72
C GLY A 36 -6.81 7.45 6.54
N HIS A 37 -6.45 8.00 5.39
CA HIS A 37 -5.86 7.36 4.22
C HIS A 37 -4.61 6.51 4.54
N TYR A 38 -3.79 6.88 5.52
CA TYR A 38 -2.60 6.09 5.91
C TYR A 38 -2.74 5.30 7.21
N THR A 39 -3.88 5.38 7.91
CA THR A 39 -4.11 4.69 9.18
C THR A 39 -4.96 3.43 9.00
N LYS A 40 -4.75 2.66 7.92
CA LYS A 40 -5.27 1.28 7.93
C LYS A 40 -4.37 0.52 8.89
N ILE A 41 -4.79 0.39 10.15
CA ILE A 41 -4.11 -0.46 11.13
C ILE A 41 -4.22 -1.87 10.58
N ILE A 42 -3.19 -2.30 9.85
CA ILE A 42 -3.16 -3.65 9.32
C ILE A 42 -2.76 -4.54 10.49
N LYS A 43 -3.79 -5.17 11.05
CA LYS A 43 -3.66 -6.18 12.10
C LYS A 43 -2.67 -7.25 11.66
N THR A 44 -1.98 -7.86 12.62
CA THR A 44 -0.93 -8.83 12.31
C THR A 44 -1.52 -10.06 11.58
N PRO A 45 -0.90 -10.51 10.48
CA PRO A 45 -1.33 -11.70 9.75
C PRO A 45 -1.20 -12.96 10.62
N ASP A 46 -2.24 -13.79 10.65
CA ASP A 46 -2.23 -15.09 11.30
C ASP A 46 -1.64 -16.16 10.39
N TYR A 47 -0.32 -16.17 10.25
CA TYR A 47 0.40 -17.11 9.37
C TYR A 47 0.13 -18.60 9.67
N LYS A 48 -0.45 -18.94 10.83
CA LYS A 48 -0.85 -20.33 11.15
C LYS A 48 -2.14 -20.75 10.44
N ASN A 49 -3.01 -19.80 10.08
CA ASN A 49 -4.33 -20.04 9.54
C ASN A 49 -4.45 -19.40 8.14
N TYR A 50 -3.68 -19.90 7.18
CA TYR A 50 -3.81 -19.51 5.78
C TYR A 50 -4.66 -20.54 5.01
N LYS A 51 -5.39 -20.09 3.99
CA LYS A 51 -6.18 -20.96 3.11
C LYS A 51 -5.79 -20.76 1.66
N SER A 52 -5.62 -21.85 0.92
CA SER A 52 -5.45 -21.79 -0.54
C SER A 52 -6.71 -21.20 -1.18
N VAL A 53 -6.55 -20.32 -2.15
CA VAL A 53 -7.65 -19.67 -2.86
C VAL A 53 -7.39 -19.68 -4.38
N SER A 54 -8.47 -19.65 -5.15
CA SER A 54 -8.43 -19.49 -6.61
C SER A 54 -8.93 -18.09 -6.99
N LEU A 55 -8.47 -17.58 -8.12
CA LEU A 55 -8.96 -16.31 -8.66
C LEU A 55 -10.16 -16.53 -9.60
N PRO A 56 -11.13 -15.60 -9.68
CA PRO A 56 -11.24 -14.40 -8.84
C PRO A 56 -11.53 -14.75 -7.38
N PHE A 57 -10.96 -13.99 -6.44
CA PHE A 57 -11.15 -14.22 -5.01
C PHE A 57 -11.80 -13.00 -4.35
N THR A 58 -12.90 -13.21 -3.64
CA THR A 58 -13.53 -12.17 -2.81
C THR A 58 -13.14 -12.37 -1.35
N ALA A 59 -12.53 -11.37 -0.73
CA ALA A 59 -12.09 -11.42 0.65
C ALA A 59 -13.29 -11.56 1.61
N PRO A 60 -13.40 -12.65 2.39
CA PRO A 60 -14.52 -12.82 3.32
C PRO A 60 -14.40 -11.95 4.57
N ASN A 61 -13.17 -11.51 4.91
CA ASN A 61 -12.80 -10.70 6.06
C ASN A 61 -11.58 -9.84 5.71
N ASP A 62 -11.18 -8.94 6.60
CA ASP A 62 -9.89 -8.26 6.52
C ASP A 62 -8.74 -9.26 6.67
N GLY A 63 -7.69 -9.07 5.88
CA GLY A 63 -6.64 -10.07 5.72
C GLY A 63 -5.56 -9.66 4.74
N TYR A 64 -4.83 -10.66 4.25
CA TYR A 64 -3.85 -10.51 3.19
C TYR A 64 -4.03 -11.61 2.16
N ILE A 65 -3.88 -11.25 0.88
CA ILE A 65 -3.59 -12.24 -0.16
C ILE A 65 -2.08 -12.33 -0.33
N CYS A 66 -1.54 -13.54 -0.38
CA CYS A 66 -0.14 -13.76 -0.63
C CYS A 66 0.07 -15.02 -1.47
N GLY A 67 1.32 -15.23 -1.88
CA GLY A 67 1.71 -16.47 -2.53
C GLY A 67 2.78 -16.25 -3.57
N GLY A 68 2.74 -17.08 -4.61
CA GLY A 68 3.75 -17.11 -5.66
C GLY A 68 3.13 -17.09 -7.04
N VAL A 69 3.66 -16.22 -7.89
CA VAL A 69 3.31 -16.13 -9.31
C VAL A 69 4.37 -16.82 -10.16
N TYR A 70 3.91 -17.66 -11.09
CA TYR A 70 4.72 -18.30 -12.12
C TYR A 70 4.22 -17.83 -13.49
N SER A 71 5.13 -17.25 -14.28
CA SER A 71 4.90 -16.70 -15.62
C SER A 71 5.93 -17.27 -16.60
N LEU A 72 5.50 -17.65 -17.80
CA LEU A 72 6.31 -18.19 -18.88
C LEU A 72 6.91 -17.03 -19.70
N GLY A 73 8.21 -17.13 -19.94
CA GLY A 73 8.94 -16.22 -20.83
C GLY A 73 9.05 -14.80 -20.30
N THR A 74 8.66 -13.83 -21.13
CA THR A 74 8.77 -12.38 -20.89
C THR A 74 7.47 -11.75 -20.39
N THR A 75 6.39 -12.54 -20.25
CA THR A 75 5.09 -11.98 -19.91
C THR A 75 4.98 -11.71 -18.42
N ALA A 76 4.59 -10.48 -18.19
CA ALA A 76 4.29 -9.85 -16.94
C ALA A 76 2.96 -10.36 -16.32
N CYS A 77 2.94 -10.78 -15.05
CA CYS A 77 1.70 -11.00 -14.32
C CYS A 77 1.27 -9.75 -13.56
N TYR A 78 0.07 -9.25 -13.85
CA TYR A 78 -0.50 -8.07 -13.21
C TYR A 78 -1.58 -8.48 -12.21
N ILE A 79 -1.50 -7.95 -10.99
CA ILE A 79 -2.43 -8.24 -9.91
C ILE A 79 -3.33 -7.03 -9.69
N TYR A 80 -4.62 -7.28 -9.56
CA TYR A 80 -5.64 -6.26 -9.37
C TYR A 80 -6.45 -6.52 -8.11
N ILE A 81 -6.79 -5.45 -7.41
CA ILE A 81 -7.78 -5.43 -6.33
C ILE A 81 -8.86 -4.42 -6.72
N ASN A 82 -10.12 -4.85 -6.79
CA ASN A 82 -11.25 -4.01 -7.22
C ASN A 82 -10.96 -3.28 -8.54
N ASN A 83 -10.46 -4.03 -9.53
CA ASN A 83 -10.08 -3.54 -10.87
C ASN A 83 -8.92 -2.52 -10.90
N THR A 84 -8.30 -2.22 -9.75
CA THR A 84 -7.11 -1.36 -9.67
C THR A 84 -5.86 -2.24 -9.64
N GLN A 85 -4.92 -2.00 -10.55
CA GLN A 85 -3.64 -2.71 -10.53
C GLN A 85 -2.88 -2.32 -9.26
N VAL A 86 -2.55 -3.30 -8.43
CA VAL A 86 -1.80 -3.10 -7.17
C VAL A 86 -0.35 -3.54 -7.26
N GLY A 87 -0.01 -4.28 -8.31
CA GLY A 87 1.37 -4.62 -8.58
C GLY A 87 1.55 -5.51 -9.78
N TRP A 88 2.82 -5.81 -10.01
CA TRP A 88 3.29 -6.58 -11.13
C TRP A 88 4.38 -7.54 -10.67
N ASN A 89 4.36 -8.76 -11.20
CA ASN A 89 5.31 -9.82 -10.90
C ASN A 89 5.83 -10.45 -12.18
N HIS A 90 7.11 -10.81 -12.18
CA HIS A 90 7.72 -11.57 -13.27
C HIS A 90 8.65 -12.62 -12.69
N SER A 91 8.40 -13.87 -13.07
CA SER A 91 9.35 -14.98 -12.90
C SER A 91 9.92 -15.31 -14.27
N GLY A 92 11.23 -15.58 -14.36
CA GLY A 92 11.83 -16.00 -15.63
C GLY A 92 11.24 -17.33 -16.13
N GLY A 93 10.94 -17.40 -17.42
CA GLY A 93 10.42 -18.61 -18.07
C GLY A 93 11.35 -19.80 -17.89
N GLY A 94 10.82 -20.92 -17.41
CA GLY A 94 11.57 -22.16 -17.13
C GLY A 94 12.09 -22.29 -15.70
N SER A 95 11.86 -21.29 -14.84
CA SER A 95 12.23 -21.38 -13.43
C SER A 95 11.10 -22.02 -12.58
N ASN A 96 11.49 -22.89 -11.65
CA ASN A 96 10.65 -23.32 -10.52
C ASN A 96 10.51 -22.21 -9.45
N THR A 97 10.94 -20.98 -9.76
CA THR A 97 11.06 -19.86 -8.84
C THR A 97 9.87 -18.94 -9.03
N ALA A 98 9.02 -18.87 -8.01
CA ALA A 98 7.89 -17.95 -8.03
C ALA A 98 8.34 -16.54 -7.65
N SER A 99 7.72 -15.52 -8.25
CA SER A 99 7.78 -14.17 -7.70
C SER A 99 6.80 -14.08 -6.52
N PRO A 100 7.28 -13.84 -5.28
CA PRO A 100 6.41 -13.76 -4.12
C PRO A 100 5.63 -12.44 -4.12
N PHE A 101 4.40 -12.48 -3.62
CA PHE A 101 3.60 -11.28 -3.40
C PHE A 101 2.85 -11.33 -2.07
N MET A 102 2.50 -10.17 -1.53
CA MET A 102 1.60 -10.03 -0.39
C MET A 102 0.91 -8.66 -0.45
N TYR A 103 -0.42 -8.63 -0.43
CA TYR A 103 -1.21 -7.41 -0.41
C TYR A 103 -2.28 -7.47 0.66
N PRO A 104 -2.52 -6.38 1.41
CA PRO A 104 -3.62 -6.31 2.36
C PRO A 104 -4.95 -6.26 1.62
N LEU A 105 -5.97 -6.90 2.19
CA LEU A 105 -7.34 -6.90 1.71
C LEU A 105 -8.29 -6.46 2.82
N SER A 106 -9.30 -5.69 2.45
CA SER A 106 -10.51 -5.51 3.25
C SER A 106 -11.57 -6.53 2.86
N LYS A 107 -12.46 -6.84 3.80
CA LYS A 107 -13.66 -7.63 3.51
C LYS A 107 -14.40 -7.06 2.29
N GLY A 108 -14.69 -7.93 1.32
CA GLY A 108 -15.37 -7.59 0.07
C GLY A 108 -14.45 -7.25 -1.09
N ASP A 109 -13.15 -7.03 -0.86
CA ASP A 109 -12.19 -6.79 -1.94
C ASP A 109 -12.13 -7.99 -2.90
N ILE A 110 -12.14 -7.71 -4.20
CA ILE A 110 -12.06 -8.70 -5.27
C ILE A 110 -10.66 -8.69 -5.87
N VAL A 111 -9.96 -9.82 -5.74
CA VAL A 111 -8.64 -10.04 -6.34
C VAL A 111 -8.79 -10.72 -7.68
N THR A 112 -8.10 -10.18 -8.69
CA THR A 112 -7.93 -10.80 -10.00
C THR A 112 -6.47 -10.66 -10.44
N ALA A 113 -6.06 -11.46 -11.43
CA ALA A 113 -4.76 -11.34 -12.05
C ALA A 113 -4.82 -11.76 -13.51
N ILE A 114 -3.85 -11.33 -14.31
CA ILE A 114 -3.69 -11.72 -15.72
C ILE A 114 -2.20 -11.95 -16.02
N GLY A 115 -1.88 -12.70 -17.08
CA GLY A 115 -0.50 -12.86 -17.55
C GLY A 115 0.35 -13.83 -16.73
N TYR A 116 -0.27 -14.89 -16.18
CA TYR A 116 0.40 -15.96 -15.42
C TYR A 116 0.03 -17.34 -15.99
N ASP A 117 0.87 -18.35 -15.73
CA ASP A 117 0.53 -19.76 -15.99
C ASP A 117 0.03 -20.44 -14.73
N GLN A 118 0.70 -20.16 -13.60
CA GLN A 118 0.27 -20.62 -12.29
C GLN A 118 0.25 -19.45 -11.31
N PHE A 119 -0.90 -19.28 -10.65
CA PHE A 119 -1.08 -18.31 -9.58
C PHE A 119 -1.41 -19.08 -8.30
N ARG A 120 -0.40 -19.32 -7.47
CA ARG A 120 -0.60 -19.98 -6.16
C ARG A 120 -0.89 -18.92 -5.13
N ALA A 121 -2.14 -18.82 -4.72
CA ALA A 121 -2.60 -17.80 -3.81
C ALA A 121 -3.12 -18.39 -2.50
N TYR A 122 -2.85 -17.66 -1.43
CA TYR A 122 -3.31 -17.96 -0.09
C TYR A 122 -3.91 -16.71 0.54
N PHE A 123 -5.00 -16.89 1.25
CA PHE A 123 -5.58 -15.84 2.09
C PHE A 123 -5.20 -16.06 3.55
N ILE A 124 -4.66 -15.03 4.18
CA ILE A 124 -4.28 -15.00 5.60
C ILE A 124 -5.21 -14.04 6.33
N TYR A 125 -5.91 -14.53 7.35
CA TYR A 125 -6.74 -13.70 8.21
C TYR A 125 -5.87 -12.81 9.10
N THR A 126 -6.38 -11.64 9.48
CA THR A 126 -5.78 -10.86 10.58
C THR A 126 -6.48 -11.12 11.91
N LYS A 127 -5.76 -11.05 13.03
CA LYS A 127 -6.34 -11.13 14.39
C LYS A 127 -6.83 -9.78 14.89
#